data_AF-A0A8T9B014-F1
#
_entry.id   AF-A0A8T9B014-F1
#
_cell.length_a   1.000
_cell.length_b   1.000
_cell.length_c   1.000
_cell.angle_alpha   90.00
_cell.angle_beta   90.00
_cell.angle_gamma   90.00
#
_symmetry.space_group_name_H-M   'P 1'
#
loop_
_entity.id
_entity.type
_entity.pdbx_description
1 polymer ?
#
loop_
_entity_poly.entity_id
_entity_poly.type
_entity_poly.pdbx_seq_one_letter_code
_entity_poly.pdbx_strand_id
1 'polypeptide(L)'
;MSTITTAALQTSYPPFLPNSFNGNQPKTIRLYPLSNYTFGTKETQPEEDPSVLARLKRLEEHYTEHGMRRTCEGILVCHEHNHPHILMLQIANAFFKLPGDYLKPEDEEVSGFKERLNERLAPVGTQFSGEGVNEEWEIGDTLAQWWRPNFETFMYPFVPAHVTRPKECKKLYFIQLPRQKVLSVPKNMKLLAVPLFELYDNTARYGPQLSAIPHLLSRYNFEFIDEKGEVVAVTPGGGPNEDGYVPKTRVLAGGDEEMKEDSVKGENGIS
;
A
#
# COMPACT_ATOMS: atom_id res chain seq x y z
N MET A 1 9.87 18.81 10.30
CA MET A 1 8.96 17.64 10.40
C MET A 1 9.74 16.49 11.02
N SER A 2 9.12 15.73 11.92
CA SER A 2 9.68 14.50 12.49
C SER A 2 8.89 13.30 11.96
N THR A 3 9.58 12.23 11.56
CA THR A 3 8.97 10.95 11.14
C THR A 3 8.69 10.03 12.32
N ILE A 4 9.28 10.32 13.48
CA ILE A 4 9.07 9.60 14.74
C ILE A 4 8.04 10.34 15.60
N THR A 5 7.24 9.57 16.34
CA THR A 5 6.23 10.11 17.24
C THR A 5 6.85 10.91 18.39
N THR A 6 6.05 11.78 19.00
CA THR A 6 6.48 12.61 20.14
C THR A 6 7.03 11.77 21.30
N ALA A 7 6.49 10.56 21.52
CA ALA A 7 6.93 9.65 22.58
C ALA A 7 8.33 9.03 22.30
N ALA A 8 8.73 8.93 21.03
CA ALA A 8 10.00 8.35 20.62
C ALA A 8 11.10 9.39 20.35
N LEU A 9 10.77 10.69 20.39
CA LEU A 9 11.69 11.78 20.08
C LEU A 9 12.72 11.98 21.20
N GLN A 10 14.01 11.72 20.92
CA GLN A 10 15.10 11.82 21.90
C GLN A 10 15.88 13.16 21.87
N THR A 11 15.58 14.06 20.92
CA THR A 11 16.30 15.34 20.77
C THR A 11 15.69 16.46 21.63
N SER A 12 16.55 17.27 22.23
CA SER A 12 16.20 18.43 23.06
C SER A 12 15.84 19.69 22.26
N TYR A 13 16.20 19.74 20.98
CA TYR A 13 15.96 20.86 20.08
C TYR A 13 14.86 20.50 19.06
N PRO A 14 13.66 21.07 19.18
CA PRO A 14 12.63 20.85 18.19
C PRO A 14 12.96 21.57 16.87
N PRO A 15 12.67 20.95 15.71
CA PRO A 15 12.82 21.63 14.43
C PRO A 15 11.83 22.78 14.33
N PHE A 16 12.22 23.86 13.64
CA PHE A 16 11.28 24.89 13.21
C PHE A 16 10.13 24.26 12.42
N LEU A 17 8.89 24.51 12.84
CA LEU A 17 7.70 23.99 12.19
C LEU A 17 7.30 24.96 11.06
N PRO A 18 7.38 24.54 9.78
CA PRO A 18 6.86 25.36 8.69
C PRO A 18 5.32 25.40 8.75
N ASN A 19 4.70 26.27 7.96
CA ASN A 19 3.25 26.26 7.76
C ASN A 19 2.77 24.91 7.21
N SER A 20 1.49 24.60 7.44
CA SER A 20 0.89 23.39 6.88
C SER A 20 1.03 23.35 5.35
N PHE A 21 1.45 22.20 4.83
CA PHE A 21 1.63 21.94 3.40
C PHE A 21 0.80 20.73 2.93
N ASN A 22 -0.37 20.50 3.56
CA ASN A 22 -1.23 19.33 3.30
C ASN A 22 -2.59 19.69 2.67
N GLY A 23 -2.72 20.85 2.00
CA GLY A 23 -4.01 21.40 1.59
C GLY A 23 -4.90 20.50 0.70
N ASN A 24 -4.31 19.62 -0.12
CA ASN A 24 -5.03 18.65 -0.96
C ASN A 24 -4.46 17.23 -0.82
N GLN A 25 -3.97 16.90 0.37
CA GLN A 25 -3.39 15.58 0.62
C GLN A 25 -4.52 14.54 0.81
N PRO A 26 -4.38 13.32 0.28
CA PRO A 26 -5.30 12.22 0.57
C PRO A 26 -5.40 11.96 2.08
N LYS A 27 -6.53 11.38 2.49
CA LYS A 27 -6.73 10.94 3.88
C LYS A 27 -5.59 10.00 4.30
N THR A 28 -5.08 10.19 5.51
CA THR A 28 -4.07 9.31 6.10
C THR A 28 -4.58 7.88 6.18
N ILE A 29 -3.73 6.93 5.78
CA ILE A 29 -4.02 5.50 5.75
C ILE A 29 -3.21 4.80 6.83
N ARG A 30 -3.86 3.90 7.55
CA ARG A 30 -3.21 3.06 8.56
C ARG A 30 -2.69 1.79 7.94
N LEU A 31 -1.43 1.48 8.22
CA LEU A 31 -0.78 0.22 7.86
C LEU A 31 -0.55 -0.59 9.12
N TYR A 32 -0.78 -1.90 9.03
CA TYR A 32 -0.54 -2.84 10.12
C TYR A 32 0.69 -3.72 9.87
N PRO A 33 1.29 -4.28 10.92
CA PRO A 33 2.49 -5.08 10.81
C PRO A 33 2.25 -6.33 9.98
N LEU A 34 3.28 -6.79 9.25
CA LEU A 34 3.23 -8.04 8.50
C LEU A 34 2.84 -9.24 9.40
N SER A 35 3.26 -9.24 10.68
CA SER A 35 2.95 -10.28 11.66
C SER A 35 1.45 -10.44 11.95
N ASN A 36 0.62 -9.43 11.64
CA ASN A 36 -0.83 -9.51 11.82
C ASN A 36 -1.55 -10.31 10.72
N TYR A 37 -0.87 -10.63 9.63
CA TYR A 37 -1.46 -11.35 8.50
C TYR A 37 -1.03 -12.81 8.51
N THR A 38 -2.02 -13.70 8.48
CA THR A 38 -1.78 -15.15 8.49
C THR A 38 -1.84 -15.69 7.07
N PHE A 39 -0.79 -16.43 6.67
CA PHE A 39 -0.70 -17.00 5.34
C PHE A 39 -1.02 -18.49 5.34
N GLY A 40 -2.17 -18.84 4.77
CA GLY A 40 -2.59 -20.21 4.52
C GLY A 40 -2.13 -20.71 3.14
N THR A 41 -2.16 -22.03 2.95
CA THR A 41 -1.93 -22.65 1.64
C THR A 41 -3.21 -23.29 1.12
N LYS A 42 -3.54 -23.07 -0.15
CA LYS A 42 -4.64 -23.76 -0.84
C LYS A 42 -4.15 -24.61 -2.00
N GLU A 43 -5.07 -25.28 -2.69
CA GLU A 43 -4.75 -26.09 -3.86
C GLU A 43 -3.99 -25.31 -4.94
N THR A 44 -3.20 -26.04 -5.70
CA THR A 44 -2.41 -25.50 -6.81
C THR A 44 -3.33 -24.84 -7.82
N GLN A 45 -3.00 -23.61 -8.19
CA GLN A 45 -3.70 -22.92 -9.26
C GLN A 45 -3.04 -23.32 -10.60
N PRO A 46 -3.76 -23.93 -11.55
CA PRO A 46 -3.19 -24.25 -12.85
C PRO A 46 -2.82 -22.97 -13.60
N GLU A 47 -1.80 -23.05 -14.42
CA GLU A 47 -1.48 -21.98 -15.35
C GLU A 47 -2.58 -21.90 -16.41
N GLU A 48 -3.13 -20.70 -16.63
CA GLU A 48 -4.28 -20.54 -17.52
C GLU A 48 -3.90 -20.68 -19.00
N ASP A 49 -2.67 -20.30 -19.37
CA ASP A 49 -2.20 -20.31 -20.74
C ASP A 49 -0.86 -21.06 -20.83
N PRO A 50 -0.70 -22.06 -21.72
CA PRO A 50 0.55 -22.79 -21.89
C PRO A 50 1.66 -21.98 -22.57
N SER A 51 1.33 -20.83 -23.15
CA SER A 51 2.28 -19.96 -23.82
C SER A 51 1.76 -18.52 -23.93
N VAL A 52 2.68 -17.57 -24.19
CA VAL A 52 2.33 -16.18 -24.49
C VAL A 52 1.39 -16.09 -25.70
N LEU A 53 1.58 -16.93 -26.72
CA LEU A 53 0.72 -16.94 -27.90
C LEU A 53 -0.72 -17.35 -27.56
N ALA A 54 -0.90 -18.38 -26.72
CA ALA A 54 -2.22 -18.81 -26.26
C ALA A 54 -2.92 -17.71 -25.47
N ARG A 55 -2.18 -16.99 -24.61
CA ARG A 55 -2.69 -15.84 -23.86
C ARG A 55 -3.19 -14.71 -24.78
N LEU A 56 -2.44 -14.39 -25.83
CA LEU A 56 -2.81 -13.35 -26.79
C LEU A 56 -4.03 -13.77 -27.61
N LYS A 57 -4.09 -15.03 -28.04
CA LYS A 57 -5.25 -15.59 -28.74
C LYS A 57 -6.52 -15.53 -27.89
N ARG A 58 -6.43 -15.92 -26.61
CA ARG A 58 -7.55 -15.81 -25.65
C ARG A 58 -8.01 -14.37 -25.45
N LEU A 59 -7.09 -13.40 -25.50
CA LEU A 59 -7.44 -11.99 -25.46
C LEU A 59 -8.17 -11.53 -26.74
N GLU A 60 -7.73 -12.01 -27.90
CA GLU A 60 -8.37 -11.73 -29.19
C GLU A 60 -9.79 -12.32 -29.30
N GLU A 61 -9.97 -13.57 -28.86
CA GLU A 61 -11.27 -14.25 -28.79
C GLU A 61 -12.21 -13.48 -27.86
N HIS A 62 -11.78 -13.17 -26.62
CA HIS A 62 -12.56 -12.35 -25.69
C HIS A 62 -12.89 -10.97 -26.26
N TYR A 63 -11.96 -10.34 -26.98
CA TYR A 63 -12.19 -9.03 -27.58
C TYR A 63 -13.25 -9.07 -28.68
N THR A 64 -13.28 -10.14 -29.45
CA THR A 64 -14.26 -10.35 -30.51
C THR A 64 -15.66 -10.55 -29.95
N GLU A 65 -15.79 -11.27 -28.83
CA GLU A 65 -17.08 -11.60 -28.21
C GLU A 65 -17.62 -10.48 -27.32
N HIS A 66 -16.76 -9.84 -26.53
CA HIS A 66 -17.17 -8.95 -25.43
C HIS A 66 -16.56 -7.54 -25.52
N GLY A 67 -15.63 -7.30 -26.44
CA GLY A 67 -14.88 -6.05 -26.53
C GLY A 67 -13.73 -5.96 -25.52
N MET A 68 -13.39 -4.73 -25.12
CA MET A 68 -12.18 -4.47 -24.32
C MET A 68 -12.18 -5.24 -22.99
N ARG A 69 -11.10 -5.99 -22.72
CA ARG A 69 -10.91 -6.67 -21.44
C ARG A 69 -10.71 -5.67 -20.31
N ARG A 70 -11.40 -5.89 -19.19
CA ARG A 70 -11.27 -5.09 -17.96
C ARG A 70 -10.51 -5.90 -16.92
N THR A 71 -9.37 -5.41 -16.46
CA THR A 71 -8.52 -6.12 -15.48
C THR A 71 -8.34 -5.26 -14.23
N CYS A 72 -8.50 -5.86 -13.05
CA CYS A 72 -8.26 -5.19 -11.78
C CYS A 72 -7.19 -5.93 -10.98
N GLU A 73 -6.20 -5.20 -10.51
CA GLU A 73 -5.12 -5.70 -9.65
C GLU A 73 -5.05 -4.89 -8.36
N GLY A 74 -4.84 -5.59 -7.24
CA GLY A 74 -4.84 -5.02 -5.90
C GLY A 74 -3.44 -4.79 -5.39
N ILE A 75 -3.18 -3.59 -4.88
CA ILE A 75 -1.97 -3.22 -4.16
C ILE A 75 -2.32 -3.27 -2.67
N LEU A 76 -2.01 -4.39 -2.03
CA LEU A 76 -2.20 -4.60 -0.60
C LEU A 76 -0.94 -4.14 0.11
N VAL A 77 -1.09 -3.19 1.03
CA VAL A 77 0.04 -2.58 1.73
C VAL A 77 -0.01 -2.96 3.20
N CYS A 78 1.10 -3.51 3.69
CA CYS A 78 1.38 -3.69 5.11
C CYS A 78 2.67 -2.95 5.46
N HIS A 79 3.16 -3.09 6.69
CA HIS A 79 4.48 -2.62 7.03
C HIS A 79 5.30 -3.65 7.79
N GLU A 80 6.60 -3.49 7.69
CA GLU A 80 7.58 -4.17 8.52
C GLU A 80 8.61 -3.11 8.92
N HIS A 81 8.96 -3.04 10.20
CA HIS A 81 9.89 -2.04 10.72
C HIS A 81 9.54 -0.59 10.32
N ASN A 82 8.25 -0.22 10.35
CA ASN A 82 7.74 1.11 9.99
C ASN A 82 8.02 1.52 8.53
N HIS A 83 8.19 0.53 7.65
CA HIS A 83 8.39 0.76 6.23
C HIS A 83 7.30 0.05 5.42
N PRO A 84 6.66 0.70 4.43
CA PRO A 84 5.62 0.06 3.63
C PRO A 84 6.17 -1.10 2.80
N HIS A 85 5.42 -2.21 2.79
CA HIS A 85 5.68 -3.39 1.99
C HIS A 85 4.43 -3.75 1.18
N ILE A 86 4.63 -4.22 -0.04
CA ILE A 86 3.57 -4.64 -0.95
C ILE A 86 3.48 -6.16 -0.94
N LEU A 87 2.29 -6.70 -0.71
CA LEU A 87 2.06 -8.13 -0.81
C LEU A 87 1.93 -8.55 -2.28
N MET A 88 2.83 -9.43 -2.73
CA MET A 88 2.92 -9.86 -4.13
C MET A 88 3.06 -11.37 -4.24
N LEU A 89 2.47 -11.94 -5.29
CA LEU A 89 2.58 -13.35 -5.60
C LEU A 89 3.81 -13.61 -6.47
N GLN A 90 4.69 -14.50 -6.02
CA GLN A 90 5.85 -14.97 -6.74
C GLN A 90 5.57 -16.35 -7.37
N ILE A 91 5.85 -16.48 -8.66
CA ILE A 91 5.74 -17.70 -9.46
C ILE A 91 7.12 -18.07 -9.98
N ALA A 92 7.50 -19.34 -9.86
CA ALA A 92 8.77 -19.89 -10.36
C ALA A 92 10.03 -19.06 -9.98
N ASN A 93 10.03 -18.45 -8.80
CA ASN A 93 11.08 -17.59 -8.23
C ASN A 93 11.46 -16.31 -9.02
N ALA A 94 11.03 -16.15 -10.27
CA ALA A 94 11.43 -15.03 -11.12
C ALA A 94 10.26 -14.13 -11.56
N PHE A 95 9.01 -14.59 -11.45
CA PHE A 95 7.85 -13.85 -11.91
C PHE A 95 7.03 -13.33 -10.73
N PHE A 96 6.73 -12.03 -10.74
CA PHE A 96 5.96 -11.37 -9.69
C PHE A 96 4.65 -10.84 -10.27
N LYS A 97 3.55 -11.02 -9.54
CA LYS A 97 2.25 -10.47 -9.90
C LYS A 97 1.52 -9.92 -8.68
N LEU A 98 0.66 -8.94 -8.92
CA LEU A 98 -0.33 -8.50 -7.95
C LEU A 98 -1.51 -9.48 -7.93
N PRO A 99 -2.20 -9.64 -6.79
CA PRO A 99 -3.46 -10.37 -6.76
C PRO A 99 -4.54 -9.59 -7.51
N GLY A 100 -5.33 -10.30 -8.30
CA GLY A 100 -6.32 -9.72 -9.18
C GLY A 100 -6.52 -10.57 -10.42
N ASP A 101 -7.43 -10.14 -11.28
CA ASP A 101 -7.71 -10.78 -12.55
C ASP A 101 -8.59 -9.91 -13.46
N TYR A 102 -8.87 -10.40 -14.67
CA TYR A 102 -9.90 -9.83 -15.51
C TYR A 102 -11.32 -10.11 -14.99
N LEU A 103 -12.15 -9.07 -15.02
CA LEU A 103 -13.56 -9.15 -14.64
C LEU A 103 -14.35 -9.86 -15.72
N LYS A 104 -15.47 -10.51 -15.35
CA LYS A 104 -16.40 -11.01 -16.37
C LYS A 104 -17.02 -9.82 -17.12
N PRO A 105 -17.47 -10.00 -18.37
CA PRO A 105 -18.06 -8.92 -19.17
C PRO A 105 -19.23 -8.20 -18.46
N GLU A 106 -20.04 -8.95 -17.73
CA GLU A 106 -21.24 -8.50 -17.02
C GLU A 106 -20.98 -7.97 -15.61
N ASP A 107 -19.81 -8.23 -15.02
CA ASP A 107 -19.54 -7.86 -13.63
C ASP A 107 -19.44 -6.34 -13.45
N GLU A 108 -19.98 -5.84 -12.35
CA GLU A 108 -19.69 -4.48 -11.87
C GLU A 108 -18.25 -4.42 -11.33
N GLU A 109 -17.62 -3.26 -11.47
CA GLU A 109 -16.18 -3.14 -11.34
C GLU A 109 -15.67 -3.47 -9.94
N VAL A 110 -16.26 -2.87 -8.91
CA VAL A 110 -15.79 -3.03 -7.52
C VAL A 110 -16.21 -4.39 -6.97
N SER A 111 -17.47 -4.78 -7.15
CA SER A 111 -17.99 -6.08 -6.69
C SER A 111 -17.30 -7.25 -7.37
N GLY A 112 -17.17 -7.23 -8.71
CA GLY A 112 -16.46 -8.26 -9.47
C GLY A 112 -15.00 -8.35 -9.04
N PHE A 113 -14.35 -7.22 -8.74
CA PHE A 113 -12.98 -7.24 -8.25
C PHE A 113 -12.86 -7.86 -6.85
N LYS A 114 -13.80 -7.59 -5.93
CA LYS A 114 -13.86 -8.27 -4.62
C LYS A 114 -14.01 -9.78 -4.78
N GLU A 115 -14.86 -10.23 -5.70
CA GLU A 115 -15.01 -11.66 -6.02
C GLU A 115 -13.71 -12.26 -6.55
N ARG A 116 -13.02 -11.58 -7.47
CA ARG A 116 -11.70 -12.02 -7.95
C ARG A 116 -10.67 -12.10 -6.83
N LEU A 117 -10.62 -11.12 -5.92
CA LEU A 117 -9.73 -11.19 -4.76
C LEU A 117 -10.06 -12.36 -3.84
N ASN A 118 -11.34 -12.67 -3.64
CA ASN A 118 -11.75 -13.86 -2.90
C ASN A 118 -11.31 -15.16 -3.59
N GLU A 119 -11.56 -15.30 -4.90
CA GLU A 119 -11.09 -16.46 -5.67
C GLU A 119 -9.58 -16.64 -5.57
N ARG A 120 -8.81 -15.54 -5.56
CA ARG A 120 -7.35 -15.56 -5.52
C ARG A 120 -6.74 -15.72 -4.13
N LEU A 121 -7.33 -15.13 -3.08
CA LEU A 121 -6.70 -15.06 -1.75
C LEU A 121 -7.59 -15.49 -0.57
N ALA A 122 -8.88 -15.76 -0.76
CA ALA A 122 -9.72 -16.20 0.35
C ALA A 122 -9.31 -17.60 0.86
N PRO A 123 -9.43 -17.84 2.17
CA PRO A 123 -9.24 -19.17 2.75
C PRO A 123 -10.26 -20.18 2.23
N VAL A 124 -9.82 -21.43 2.06
CA VAL A 124 -10.68 -22.54 1.61
C VAL A 124 -11.19 -23.33 2.81
N GLY A 125 -12.52 -23.51 2.89
CA GLY A 125 -13.19 -24.29 3.92
C GLY A 125 -13.28 -23.62 5.30
N THR A 126 -13.70 -24.38 6.31
CA THR A 126 -13.80 -23.97 7.73
C THR A 126 -12.47 -24.03 8.48
N GLN A 127 -11.34 -24.21 7.78
CA GLN A 127 -10.01 -24.37 8.39
C GLN A 127 -9.59 -23.17 9.24
N PHE A 128 -10.14 -22.00 8.95
CA PHE A 128 -9.98 -20.81 9.77
C PHE A 128 -11.38 -20.37 10.20
N SER A 129 -11.72 -20.55 11.47
CA SER A 129 -12.93 -20.02 12.09
C SER A 129 -12.51 -19.01 13.16
N GLY A 130 -12.27 -17.77 12.75
CA GLY A 130 -11.80 -16.70 13.62
C GLY A 130 -12.13 -15.32 13.07
N GLU A 131 -11.88 -14.28 13.88
CA GLU A 131 -11.96 -12.89 13.44
C GLU A 131 -10.99 -12.64 12.25
N GLY A 132 -11.38 -11.81 11.28
CA GLY A 132 -10.56 -11.53 10.08
C GLY A 132 -10.66 -12.53 8.92
N VAL A 133 -11.30 -13.69 9.09
CA VAL A 133 -11.45 -14.71 8.02
C VAL A 133 -12.43 -14.26 6.94
N ASN A 134 -13.56 -13.66 7.35
CA ASN A 134 -14.65 -13.24 6.46
C ASN A 134 -14.73 -11.72 6.29
N GLU A 135 -13.69 -10.98 6.66
CA GLU A 135 -13.71 -9.53 6.47
C GLU A 135 -13.73 -9.18 4.98
N GLU A 136 -14.63 -8.28 4.62
CA GLU A 136 -14.77 -7.84 3.24
C GLU A 136 -13.56 -7.01 2.81
N TRP A 137 -13.22 -7.05 1.52
CA TRP A 137 -12.16 -6.22 0.97
C TRP A 137 -12.58 -4.75 0.92
N GLU A 138 -11.76 -3.87 1.49
CA GLU A 138 -11.91 -2.43 1.32
C GLU A 138 -11.13 -1.98 0.08
N ILE A 139 -11.86 -1.83 -1.03
CA ILE A 139 -11.30 -1.32 -2.29
C ILE A 139 -11.23 0.21 -2.18
N GLY A 140 -10.01 0.75 -2.14
CA GLY A 140 -9.73 2.18 -2.11
C GLY A 140 -9.58 2.79 -3.50
N ASP A 141 -8.73 3.81 -3.61
CA ASP A 141 -8.55 4.58 -4.84
C ASP A 141 -7.97 3.75 -5.99
N THR A 142 -8.33 4.12 -7.22
CA THR A 142 -7.58 3.72 -8.42
C THR A 142 -6.26 4.49 -8.48
N LEU A 143 -5.15 3.78 -8.35
CA LEU A 143 -3.79 4.34 -8.34
C LEU A 143 -3.24 4.59 -9.74
N ALA A 144 -3.52 3.68 -10.68
CA ALA A 144 -3.07 3.79 -12.05
C ALA A 144 -3.97 3.04 -13.03
N GLN A 145 -3.93 3.46 -14.29
CA GLN A 145 -4.58 2.77 -15.40
C GLN A 145 -3.55 2.48 -16.49
N TRP A 146 -3.50 1.24 -16.93
CA TRP A 146 -2.61 0.75 -17.97
C TRP A 146 -3.42 0.24 -19.15
N TRP A 147 -3.08 0.70 -20.33
CA TRP A 147 -3.81 0.46 -21.55
C TRP A 147 -2.99 -0.39 -22.51
N ARG A 148 -3.61 -1.46 -23.01
CA ARG A 148 -3.03 -2.30 -24.06
C ARG A 148 -3.67 -1.92 -25.40
N PRO A 149 -2.94 -1.32 -26.34
CA PRO A 149 -3.51 -0.88 -27.62
C PRO A 149 -3.77 -2.04 -28.60
N ASN A 150 -2.89 -3.05 -28.61
CA ASN A 150 -2.88 -4.17 -29.56
C ASN A 150 -2.80 -5.53 -28.84
N PHE A 151 -2.92 -6.64 -29.57
CA PHE A 151 -2.74 -8.00 -29.03
C PHE A 151 -1.25 -8.33 -28.85
N GLU A 152 -0.59 -7.55 -28.01
CA GLU A 152 0.84 -7.63 -27.69
C GLU A 152 1.02 -7.54 -26.17
N THR A 153 2.25 -7.74 -25.67
CA THR A 153 2.53 -7.76 -24.23
C THR A 153 2.69 -6.38 -23.60
N PHE A 154 3.01 -5.35 -24.39
CA PHE A 154 3.24 -4.00 -23.88
C PHE A 154 1.96 -3.27 -23.46
N MET A 155 2.06 -2.47 -22.41
CA MET A 155 0.99 -1.59 -21.92
C MET A 155 1.56 -0.21 -21.64
N TYR A 156 0.71 0.81 -21.71
CA TYR A 156 1.09 2.21 -21.51
C TYR A 156 0.25 2.83 -20.38
N PRO A 157 0.80 3.72 -19.55
CA PRO A 157 0.05 4.40 -18.49
C PRO A 157 -0.85 5.55 -19.02
N PHE A 158 -1.20 5.49 -20.31
CA PHE A 158 -2.07 6.40 -21.05
C PHE A 158 -2.56 5.67 -22.30
N VAL A 159 -3.60 6.19 -22.96
CA VAL A 159 -4.02 5.69 -24.28
C VAL A 159 -3.13 6.34 -25.35
N PRO A 160 -2.33 5.57 -26.12
CA PRO A 160 -1.46 6.14 -27.15
C PRO A 160 -2.24 6.91 -28.23
N ALA A 161 -1.59 7.85 -28.89
CA ALA A 161 -2.20 8.66 -29.95
C ALA A 161 -2.81 7.77 -31.05
N HIS A 162 -3.95 8.18 -31.58
CA HIS A 162 -4.71 7.49 -32.64
C HIS A 162 -5.29 6.11 -32.25
N VAL A 163 -5.11 5.64 -31.02
CA VAL A 163 -5.74 4.41 -30.52
C VAL A 163 -7.16 4.72 -30.06
N THR A 164 -8.16 4.34 -30.86
CA THR A 164 -9.59 4.51 -30.52
C THR A 164 -10.20 3.29 -29.85
N ARG A 165 -9.58 2.11 -30.02
CA ARG A 165 -10.11 0.80 -29.59
C ARG A 165 -9.03 -0.05 -28.90
N PRO A 166 -8.65 0.29 -27.65
CA PRO A 166 -7.73 -0.53 -26.86
C PRO A 166 -8.30 -1.92 -26.60
N LYS A 167 -7.42 -2.91 -26.40
CA LYS A 167 -7.77 -4.32 -26.18
C LYS A 167 -7.95 -4.68 -24.72
N GLU A 168 -7.24 -3.99 -23.83
CA GLU A 168 -7.32 -4.18 -22.38
C GLU A 168 -7.12 -2.85 -21.65
N CYS A 169 -7.93 -2.62 -20.62
CA CYS A 169 -7.70 -1.61 -19.60
C CYS A 169 -7.45 -2.34 -18.27
N LYS A 170 -6.25 -2.18 -17.71
CA LYS A 170 -5.88 -2.70 -16.40
C LYS A 170 -5.83 -1.56 -15.40
N LYS A 171 -6.54 -1.69 -14.29
CA LYS A 171 -6.53 -0.73 -13.18
C LYS A 171 -5.84 -1.33 -11.97
N LEU A 172 -5.00 -0.51 -11.34
CA LEU A 172 -4.37 -0.83 -10.07
C LEU A 172 -5.14 -0.13 -8.96
N TYR A 173 -5.61 -0.88 -7.97
CA TYR A 173 -6.40 -0.37 -6.84
C TYR A 173 -5.61 -0.47 -5.55
N PHE A 174 -5.65 0.58 -4.73
CA PHE A 174 -5.20 0.48 -3.35
C PHE A 174 -6.18 -0.39 -2.56
N ILE A 175 -5.69 -1.40 -1.86
CA ILE A 175 -6.52 -2.24 -0.99
C ILE A 175 -6.12 -1.95 0.45
N GLN A 176 -7.04 -1.37 1.21
CA GLN A 176 -6.81 -1.14 2.63
C GLN A 176 -6.99 -2.46 3.37
N LEU A 177 -5.89 -2.96 3.91
CA LEU A 177 -5.93 -4.16 4.73
C LEU A 177 -6.48 -3.82 6.12
N PRO A 178 -7.37 -4.66 6.68
CA PRO A 178 -7.80 -4.53 8.05
C PRO A 178 -6.66 -4.87 9.02
N ARG A 179 -6.92 -4.72 10.33
CA ARG A 179 -5.93 -4.98 11.39
C ARG A 179 -5.35 -6.38 11.30
N GLN A 180 -6.17 -7.38 11.00
CA GLN A 180 -5.78 -8.78 10.84
C GLN A 180 -6.58 -9.40 9.70
N LYS A 181 -5.94 -10.24 8.88
CA LYS A 181 -6.61 -10.96 7.80
C LYS A 181 -5.90 -12.27 7.53
N VAL A 182 -6.68 -13.31 7.22
CA VAL A 182 -6.15 -14.59 6.75
C VAL A 182 -6.16 -14.60 5.22
N LEU A 183 -4.99 -14.87 4.62
CA LEU A 183 -4.80 -14.91 3.17
C LEU A 183 -4.31 -16.31 2.77
N SER A 184 -5.03 -17.00 1.89
CA SER A 184 -4.64 -18.32 1.39
C SER A 184 -4.12 -18.30 -0.02
N VAL A 185 -2.89 -18.79 -0.20
CA VAL A 185 -2.14 -18.71 -1.44
C VAL A 185 -1.98 -20.10 -2.05
N PRO A 186 -2.09 -20.26 -3.38
CA PRO A 186 -1.88 -21.55 -4.03
C PRO A 186 -0.49 -22.14 -3.74
N LYS A 187 -0.38 -23.46 -3.55
CA LYS A 187 0.90 -24.16 -3.26
C LYS A 187 2.01 -23.92 -4.28
N ASN A 188 1.68 -23.61 -5.53
CA ASN A 188 2.63 -23.31 -6.60
C ASN A 188 3.09 -21.84 -6.63
N MET A 189 2.59 -21.00 -5.72
CA MET A 189 2.94 -19.59 -5.60
C MET A 189 3.40 -19.30 -4.16
N LYS A 190 4.20 -18.26 -4.01
CA LYS A 190 4.57 -17.73 -2.69
C LYS A 190 4.06 -16.31 -2.58
N LEU A 191 3.53 -15.94 -1.42
CA LEU A 191 3.22 -14.55 -1.13
C LEU A 191 4.40 -13.93 -0.40
N LEU A 192 4.89 -12.81 -0.92
CA LEU A 192 6.03 -12.08 -0.39
C LEU A 192 5.61 -10.66 -0.05
N ALA A 193 6.18 -10.11 1.02
CA ALA A 193 6.11 -8.70 1.34
C ALA A 193 7.36 -8.03 0.73
N VAL A 194 7.19 -7.25 -0.33
CA VAL A 194 8.29 -6.59 -1.04
C VAL A 194 8.35 -5.11 -0.61
N PRO A 195 9.45 -4.62 -0.04
CA PRO A 195 9.58 -3.22 0.37
C PRO A 195 9.60 -2.28 -0.85
N LEU A 196 9.09 -1.06 -0.68
CA LEU A 196 9.09 -0.04 -1.75
C LEU A 196 10.47 0.24 -2.35
N PHE A 197 11.54 0.21 -1.55
CA PHE A 197 12.90 0.47 -2.05
C PHE A 197 13.42 -0.63 -2.97
N GLU A 198 12.91 -1.87 -2.87
CA GLU A 198 13.29 -2.97 -3.77
C GLU A 198 12.60 -2.86 -5.13
N LEU A 199 11.39 -2.28 -5.14
CA LEU A 199 10.62 -2.01 -6.36
C LEU A 199 11.10 -0.75 -7.10
N TYR A 200 11.52 0.27 -6.36
CA TYR A 200 11.90 1.56 -6.91
C TYR A 200 13.04 1.43 -7.92
N ASP A 201 12.82 1.93 -9.13
CA ASP A 201 13.76 1.90 -10.27
C ASP A 201 14.25 0.48 -10.68
N ASN A 202 13.52 -0.57 -10.30
CA ASN A 202 13.90 -1.96 -10.57
C ASN A 202 13.04 -2.61 -11.67
N THR A 203 12.97 -1.93 -12.82
CA THR A 203 12.18 -2.36 -13.99
C THR A 203 12.68 -3.69 -14.57
N ALA A 204 13.99 -3.98 -14.48
CA ALA A 204 14.57 -5.21 -15.02
C ALA A 204 14.05 -6.47 -14.32
N ARG A 205 13.77 -6.39 -13.01
CA ARG A 205 13.28 -7.53 -12.22
C ARG A 205 11.76 -7.57 -12.09
N TYR A 206 11.13 -6.41 -11.88
CA TYR A 206 9.69 -6.33 -11.58
C TYR A 206 8.84 -5.86 -12.75
N GLY A 207 9.45 -5.40 -13.84
CA GLY A 207 8.74 -4.78 -14.95
C GLY A 207 8.21 -3.38 -14.62
N PRO A 208 7.81 -2.61 -15.65
CA PRO A 208 7.51 -1.19 -15.52
C PRO A 208 6.29 -0.87 -14.64
N GLN A 209 5.31 -1.79 -14.55
CA GLN A 209 4.09 -1.57 -13.79
C GLN A 209 4.35 -1.63 -12.28
N LEU A 210 5.12 -2.63 -11.85
CA LEU A 210 5.38 -2.89 -10.43
C LEU A 210 6.45 -1.93 -9.89
N SER A 211 7.48 -1.62 -10.68
CA SER A 211 8.50 -0.63 -10.30
C SER A 211 7.97 0.81 -10.21
N ALA A 212 6.79 1.08 -10.78
CA ALA A 212 6.11 2.36 -10.67
C ALA A 212 5.34 2.53 -9.35
N ILE A 213 5.02 1.45 -8.63
CA ILE A 213 4.21 1.49 -7.40
C ILE A 213 4.73 2.48 -6.36
N PRO A 214 6.05 2.60 -6.08
CA PRO A 214 6.54 3.60 -5.14
C PRO A 214 6.15 5.04 -5.51
N HIS A 215 6.14 5.38 -6.80
CA HIS A 215 5.68 6.69 -7.27
C HIS A 215 4.18 6.89 -7.01
N LEU A 216 3.37 5.86 -7.27
CA LEU A 216 1.91 5.91 -7.09
C LEU A 216 1.51 6.05 -5.62
N LEU A 217 2.26 5.43 -4.71
CA LEU A 217 1.98 5.46 -3.28
C LEU A 217 2.55 6.69 -2.57
N SER A 218 3.47 7.42 -3.20
CA SER A 218 4.11 8.61 -2.62
C SER A 218 3.14 9.74 -2.24
N ARG A 219 1.92 9.73 -2.82
CA ARG A 219 0.85 10.68 -2.50
C ARG A 219 0.14 10.40 -1.17
N TYR A 220 0.33 9.24 -0.55
CA TYR A 220 -0.37 8.90 0.69
C TYR A 220 0.47 9.24 1.92
N ASN A 221 -0.23 9.64 2.97
CA ASN A 221 0.33 9.69 4.31
C ASN A 221 0.03 8.36 4.99
N PHE A 222 1.07 7.73 5.56
CA PHE A 222 0.94 6.45 6.25
C PHE A 222 1.13 6.61 7.75
N GLU A 223 0.20 6.06 8.52
CA GLU A 223 0.33 5.79 9.95
C GLU A 223 0.72 4.31 10.13
N PHE A 224 1.86 4.07 10.77
CA PHE A 224 2.32 2.72 11.08
C PHE A 224 1.83 2.34 12.46
N ILE A 225 0.99 1.31 12.53
CA ILE A 225 0.39 0.81 13.76
C ILE A 225 1.20 -0.40 14.23
N ASP A 226 1.54 -0.48 15.51
CA ASP A 226 2.18 -1.65 16.10
C ASP A 226 1.20 -2.77 16.45
N GLU A 227 1.70 -3.86 17.03
CA GLU A 227 0.86 -5.00 17.45
C GLU A 227 -0.15 -4.61 18.54
N LYS A 228 0.18 -3.63 19.38
CA LYS A 228 -0.66 -3.12 20.47
C LYS A 228 -1.77 -2.21 19.96
N GLY A 229 -1.66 -1.71 18.73
CA GLY A 229 -2.63 -0.80 18.13
C GLY A 229 -2.25 0.68 18.26
N GLU A 230 -1.01 0.98 18.66
CA GLU A 230 -0.50 2.34 18.82
C GLU A 230 0.20 2.81 17.54
N VAL A 231 0.06 4.10 17.21
CA VAL A 231 0.80 4.71 16.11
C VAL A 231 2.26 4.86 16.54
N VAL A 232 3.18 4.18 15.86
CA VAL A 232 4.62 4.20 16.17
C VAL A 232 5.43 5.08 15.23
N ALA A 233 4.93 5.30 14.01
CA ALA A 233 5.57 6.18 13.04
C ALA A 233 4.53 6.79 12.10
N VAL A 234 4.90 7.92 11.49
CA VAL A 234 4.10 8.58 10.45
C VAL A 234 5.03 9.02 9.33
N THR A 235 4.68 8.68 8.09
CA THR A 235 5.45 9.06 6.89
C THR A 235 4.53 9.85 5.94
N PRO A 236 4.98 11.00 5.37
CA PRO A 236 6.34 11.58 5.44
C PRO A 236 6.65 12.35 6.74
N GLY A 237 5.74 12.38 7.69
CA GLY A 237 5.89 12.99 9.01
C GLY A 237 4.56 13.50 9.54
N GLY A 238 4.44 13.68 10.85
CA GLY A 238 3.34 14.46 11.42
C GLY A 238 3.46 15.90 10.93
N GLY A 239 2.39 16.46 10.35
CA GLY A 239 2.32 17.90 10.09
C GLY A 239 2.50 18.70 11.38
N PRO A 240 2.67 20.03 11.33
CA PRO A 240 2.54 20.87 12.51
C PRO A 240 1.15 20.57 13.10
N ASN A 241 1.11 19.91 14.28
CA ASN A 241 -0.14 19.47 14.89
C ASN A 241 -1.15 20.63 14.90
N GLU A 242 -2.39 20.37 14.48
CA GLU A 242 -3.51 21.33 14.60
C GLU A 242 -3.77 21.73 16.07
N ASP A 243 -3.24 20.96 17.03
CA ASP A 243 -3.35 21.20 18.47
C ASP A 243 -2.30 22.15 19.07
N GLY A 244 -1.48 22.83 18.27
CA GLY A 244 -0.56 23.86 18.78
C GLY A 244 0.53 23.34 19.73
N TYR A 245 0.88 22.04 19.63
CA TYR A 245 1.86 21.42 20.51
C TYR A 245 3.29 21.91 20.22
N VAL A 246 3.87 22.63 21.18
CA VAL A 246 5.30 22.97 21.24
C VAL A 246 6.04 21.81 21.89
N PRO A 247 7.04 21.20 21.22
CA PRO A 247 7.78 20.09 21.82
C PRO A 247 8.48 20.53 23.10
N LYS A 248 8.23 19.82 24.21
CA LYS A 248 8.89 20.09 25.49
C LYS A 248 10.21 19.34 25.58
N THR A 249 11.30 20.09 25.79
CA THR A 249 12.62 19.55 26.08
C THR A 249 12.57 18.71 27.37
N ARG A 250 12.99 17.44 27.30
CA ARG A 250 13.26 16.63 28.49
C ARG A 250 14.76 16.37 28.55
N VAL A 251 15.45 17.05 29.45
CA VAL A 251 16.89 16.86 29.67
C VAL A 251 17.08 15.55 30.42
N LEU A 252 17.71 14.56 29.79
CA LEU A 252 18.15 13.32 30.43
C LEU A 252 19.60 13.48 30.88
N ALA A 253 19.81 14.27 31.92
CA ALA A 253 21.04 14.25 32.69
C ALA A 253 20.64 14.06 34.15
N GLY A 254 20.90 12.86 34.67
CA GLY A 254 20.84 12.62 36.11
C GLY A 254 22.02 13.27 36.80
N GLY A 255 21.75 13.94 37.91
CA GLY A 255 22.75 14.54 38.79
C GLY A 255 22.16 15.76 39.50
N ASP A 256 21.88 15.60 40.80
CA ASP A 256 21.35 16.62 41.70
C ASP A 256 22.09 17.96 41.57
N GLU A 257 21.33 19.06 41.52
CA GLU A 257 21.74 20.32 42.15
C GLU A 257 20.51 21.21 42.36
N GLU A 258 20.15 21.39 43.63
CA GLU A 258 19.26 22.46 44.07
C GLU A 258 19.85 23.81 43.66
N MET A 259 19.12 24.61 42.88
CA MET A 259 19.34 26.06 42.86
C MET A 259 18.01 26.78 43.05
N LYS A 260 18.00 27.56 44.13
CA LYS A 260 16.95 28.41 44.66
C LYS A 260 16.44 29.40 43.60
N GLU A 261 15.12 29.50 43.47
CA GLU A 261 14.48 30.69 42.90
C GLU A 261 14.62 31.84 43.90
N ASP A 262 15.62 32.69 43.70
CA ASP A 262 15.60 34.04 44.26
C ASP A 262 14.61 34.88 43.47
N SER A 263 13.56 35.26 44.17
CA SER A 263 12.58 36.27 43.80
C SER A 263 13.23 37.63 43.53
N VAL A 264 12.98 38.23 42.37
CA VAL A 264 13.10 39.68 42.20
C VAL A 264 11.80 40.25 41.65
N LYS A 265 11.05 40.87 42.56
CA LYS A 265 10.01 41.85 42.27
C LYS A 265 10.65 43.16 41.79
N GLY A 266 9.99 43.81 40.83
CA GLY A 266 9.65 45.24 40.93
C GLY A 266 10.66 46.29 40.46
N GLU A 267 10.19 47.05 39.45
CA GLU A 267 10.19 48.52 39.38
C GLU A 267 11.36 49.34 38.79
N ASN A 268 10.92 50.20 37.84
CA ASN A 268 11.31 51.60 37.55
C ASN A 268 12.51 51.93 36.64
N GLY A 269 12.16 52.29 35.39
CA GLY A 269 12.32 53.64 34.78
C GLY A 269 13.65 54.40 34.86
N ILE A 270 14.15 54.83 33.69
CA ILE A 270 14.30 56.23 33.23
C ILE A 270 15.34 56.29 32.11
N SER A 271 14.91 56.73 30.92
CA SER A 271 15.50 57.87 30.19
C SER A 271 14.50 58.34 29.15
#